data_AF-A0A1X7U3Q5-F1
#
_entry.id   AF-A0A1X7U3Q5-F1
#
_cell.length_a   1.000
_cell.length_b   1.000
_cell.length_c   1.000
_cell.angle_alpha   90.00
_cell.angle_beta   90.00
_cell.angle_gamma   90.00
#
_symmetry.space_group_name_H-M   'P 1'
#
loop_
_entity.id
_entity.type
_entity.pdbx_description
1 polymer ?
#
loop_
_entity_poly.entity_id
_entity_poly.type
_entity_poly.pdbx_seq_one_letter_code
_entity_poly.pdbx_strand_id
1 'polypeptide(L)'
;MFWDMGHTSLKEFFTAFQQKGAVSLQMTREVLQEHQQLETIVNGIQPQINAGLAKIDELNKVKKEVEAKKSEILANKDFTIKVKVTKQRQITLPHGKYVTNCANCHISCHNDCAYADDKDKWRCSAMSGNESNATCTVCVGHCTWRKHFNNGYTFEFYDDYETQTLEELRQNFNKAQSDKNQYESMVGAIQGELQKMQDTILSNIDRARKSLQRLDEIALRLNPLTEVDYIDILIESETQQKNPGWQDRVKSFNGV
;
A
#
# COMPACT_ATOMS: atom_id res chain seq x y z
N MET A 1 -31.13 12.39 -40.60
CA MET A 1 -31.38 13.19 -39.38
C MET A 1 -30.39 12.90 -38.25
N PHE A 2 -30.17 11.66 -37.80
CA PHE A 2 -29.18 11.37 -36.76
C PHE A 2 -27.71 11.58 -37.19
N TRP A 3 -27.41 11.39 -38.47
CA TRP A 3 -26.06 11.58 -39.02
C TRP A 3 -25.59 13.04 -39.01
N ASP A 4 -26.47 13.98 -39.37
CA ASP A 4 -26.13 15.41 -39.42
C ASP A 4 -25.94 16.02 -38.02
N MET A 5 -26.70 15.52 -37.02
CA MET A 5 -26.52 15.87 -35.62
C MET A 5 -25.22 15.28 -35.04
N GLY A 6 -24.92 14.01 -35.36
CA GLY A 6 -23.65 13.38 -34.97
C GLY A 6 -22.44 14.10 -35.58
N HIS A 7 -22.52 14.45 -36.87
CA HIS A 7 -21.48 15.19 -37.58
C HIS A 7 -21.27 16.60 -37.02
N THR A 8 -22.34 17.32 -36.68
CA THR A 8 -22.24 18.67 -36.10
C THR A 8 -21.65 18.62 -34.69
N SER A 9 -22.10 17.69 -33.86
CA SER A 9 -21.56 17.49 -32.51
C SER A 9 -20.07 17.09 -32.52
N LEU A 10 -19.67 16.21 -33.45
CA LEU A 10 -18.26 15.87 -33.67
C LEU A 10 -17.45 17.10 -34.11
N LYS A 11 -17.97 17.92 -35.03
CA LYS A 11 -17.28 19.11 -35.53
C LYS A 11 -17.08 20.16 -34.43
N GLU A 12 -18.08 20.35 -33.57
CA GLU A 12 -17.98 21.23 -32.39
C GLU A 12 -16.97 20.70 -31.37
N PHE A 13 -16.96 19.38 -31.12
CA PHE A 13 -15.98 18.72 -30.28
C PHE A 13 -14.54 18.92 -30.79
N PHE A 14 -14.26 18.67 -32.07
CA PHE A 14 -12.92 18.84 -32.66
C PHE A 14 -12.47 20.31 -32.69
N THR A 15 -13.40 21.25 -32.86
CA THR A 15 -13.10 22.68 -32.83
C THR A 15 -12.73 23.14 -31.42
N ALA A 16 -13.48 22.70 -30.39
CA ALA A 16 -13.15 22.96 -28.99
C ALA A 16 -11.84 22.29 -28.56
N PHE A 17 -11.53 21.12 -29.14
CA PHE A 17 -10.33 20.35 -28.87
C PHE A 17 -9.06 20.94 -29.51
N GLN A 18 -9.11 21.38 -30.78
CA GLN A 18 -8.01 22.11 -31.42
C GLN A 18 -7.62 23.39 -30.67
N GLN A 19 -8.58 24.03 -29.99
CA GLN A 19 -8.33 25.20 -29.15
C GLN A 19 -7.63 24.88 -27.82
N LYS A 20 -7.60 23.61 -27.37
CA LYS A 20 -6.98 23.19 -26.10
C LYS A 20 -5.48 22.86 -26.18
N GLY A 21 -4.90 22.87 -27.39
CA GLY A 21 -3.47 22.61 -27.61
C GLY A 21 -3.11 21.13 -27.57
N ALA A 22 -2.10 20.72 -28.36
CA ALA A 22 -1.61 19.34 -28.39
C ALA A 22 -1.04 18.94 -27.03
N VAL A 23 -1.50 17.81 -26.49
CA VAL A 23 -0.88 17.17 -25.31
C VAL A 23 0.39 16.47 -25.79
N SER A 24 1.54 16.73 -25.17
CA SER A 24 2.79 16.07 -25.57
C SER A 24 2.78 14.61 -25.10
N LEU A 25 3.35 13.69 -25.90
CA LEU A 25 3.52 12.28 -25.52
C LEU A 25 4.26 12.09 -24.19
N GLN A 26 5.20 13.00 -23.89
CA GLN A 26 5.89 13.03 -22.59
C GLN A 26 4.93 13.26 -21.41
N MET A 27 3.94 14.15 -21.55
CA MET A 27 2.94 14.37 -20.50
C MET A 27 2.10 13.13 -20.28
N THR A 28 1.77 12.38 -21.33
CA THR A 28 1.02 11.13 -21.19
C THR A 28 1.83 10.06 -20.44
N ARG A 29 3.11 9.89 -20.78
CA ARG A 29 4.02 8.99 -20.08
C ARG A 29 4.11 9.28 -18.59
N GLU A 30 4.28 10.55 -18.23
CA GLU A 30 4.37 10.98 -16.83
C GLU A 30 3.05 10.70 -16.09
N VAL A 31 1.90 10.94 -16.75
CA VAL A 31 0.58 10.64 -16.20
C VAL A 31 0.36 9.14 -15.98
N LEU A 32 0.77 8.28 -16.91
CA LEU A 32 0.64 6.82 -16.77
C LEU A 32 1.52 6.27 -15.65
N GLN A 33 2.74 6.79 -15.51
CA GLN A 33 3.65 6.43 -14.42
C GLN A 33 3.10 6.88 -13.07
N GLU A 34 2.57 8.10 -13.01
CA GLU A 34 1.91 8.62 -11.81
C GLU A 34 0.70 7.77 -11.44
N HIS A 35 -0.16 7.41 -12.40
CA HIS A 35 -1.32 6.55 -12.18
C HIS A 35 -0.92 5.20 -11.56
N GLN A 36 0.06 4.50 -12.15
CA GLN A 36 0.53 3.21 -11.65
C GLN A 36 1.12 3.32 -10.24
N GLN A 37 1.87 4.38 -9.96
CA GLN A 37 2.41 4.64 -8.63
C GLN A 37 1.28 4.84 -7.61
N LEU A 38 0.26 5.62 -7.95
CA LEU A 38 -0.89 5.88 -7.06
C LEU A 38 -1.69 4.61 -6.78
N GLU A 39 -1.96 3.78 -7.79
CA GLU A 39 -2.61 2.47 -7.60
C GLU A 39 -1.77 1.53 -6.72
N THR A 40 -0.46 1.51 -6.93
CA THR A 40 0.47 0.72 -6.11
C THR A 40 0.42 1.16 -4.64
N ILE A 41 0.35 2.47 -4.39
CA ILE A 41 0.22 3.03 -3.05
C ILE A 41 -1.11 2.60 -2.41
N VAL A 42 -2.23 2.78 -3.11
CA VAL A 42 -3.57 2.44 -2.58
C VAL A 42 -3.66 0.95 -2.25
N ASN A 43 -3.26 0.09 -3.19
CA ASN A 43 -3.30 -1.36 -3.03
C ASN A 43 -2.37 -1.85 -1.93
N GLY A 44 -1.19 -1.23 -1.78
CA GLY A 44 -0.22 -1.60 -0.76
C GLY A 44 -0.57 -1.09 0.64
N ILE A 45 -1.27 0.04 0.75
CA ILE A 45 -1.70 0.62 2.04
C ILE A 45 -2.89 -0.14 2.64
N GLN A 46 -3.83 -0.59 1.81
CA GLN A 46 -5.08 -1.21 2.30
C GLN A 46 -4.85 -2.39 3.27
N PRO A 47 -3.97 -3.38 3.00
CA PRO A 47 -3.67 -4.46 3.93
C PRO A 47 -3.05 -3.96 5.25
N GLN A 48 -2.26 -2.89 5.20
CA GLN A 48 -1.60 -2.31 6.38
C GLN A 48 -2.63 -1.61 7.30
N ILE A 49 -3.63 -0.93 6.74
CA ILE A 49 -4.73 -0.35 7.52
C ILE A 49 -5.50 -1.47 8.23
N ASN A 50 -5.85 -2.53 7.51
CA ASN A 50 -6.59 -3.66 8.08
C ASN A 50 -5.81 -4.34 9.22
N ALA A 51 -4.52 -4.60 9.00
CA ALA A 51 -3.64 -5.18 10.03
C ALA A 51 -3.49 -4.24 11.25
N GLY A 52 -3.36 -2.93 11.02
CA GLY A 52 -3.30 -1.94 12.09
C GLY A 52 -4.59 -1.89 12.93
N LEU A 53 -5.76 -1.93 12.29
CA LEU A 53 -7.05 -1.96 12.97
C LEU A 53 -7.20 -3.23 13.83
N ALA A 54 -6.83 -4.39 13.27
CA ALA A 54 -6.85 -5.65 14.01
C ALA A 54 -5.89 -5.60 15.23
N LYS A 55 -4.72 -4.95 15.11
CA LYS A 55 -3.80 -4.75 16.23
C LYS A 55 -4.35 -3.78 17.28
N ILE A 56 -5.12 -2.76 16.90
CA ILE A 56 -5.83 -1.88 17.85
C ILE A 56 -6.85 -2.70 18.66
N ASP A 57 -7.62 -3.57 18.00
CA ASP A 57 -8.60 -4.41 18.68
C ASP A 57 -7.94 -5.39 19.66
N GLU A 58 -6.81 -5.98 19.27
CA GLU A 58 -5.97 -6.80 20.13
C GLU A 58 -5.51 -6.02 21.38
N LEU A 59 -4.88 -4.86 21.19
CA LEU A 59 -4.36 -4.03 22.29
C LEU A 59 -5.47 -3.54 23.23
N ASN A 60 -6.64 -3.16 22.68
CA ASN A 60 -7.80 -2.79 23.48
C ASN A 60 -8.31 -3.96 24.33
N LYS A 61 -8.30 -5.18 23.79
CA LYS A 61 -8.65 -6.38 24.54
C LYS A 61 -7.64 -6.65 25.65
N VAL A 62 -6.34 -6.62 25.34
CA VAL A 62 -5.28 -6.79 26.34
C VAL A 62 -5.42 -5.75 27.46
N LYS A 63 -5.64 -4.48 27.12
CA LYS A 63 -5.86 -3.40 28.09
C LYS A 63 -7.01 -3.71 29.05
N LYS A 64 -8.18 -4.10 28.51
CA LYS A 64 -9.35 -4.44 29.33
C LYS A 64 -9.08 -5.60 30.29
N GLU A 65 -8.38 -6.63 29.83
CA GLU A 65 -8.01 -7.76 30.67
C GLU A 65 -7.01 -7.38 31.76
N VAL A 66 -6.00 -6.55 31.43
CA VAL A 66 -5.03 -6.00 32.39
C VAL A 66 -5.74 -5.14 33.45
N GLU A 67 -6.67 -4.29 33.04
CA GLU A 67 -7.49 -3.47 33.96
C GLU A 67 -8.37 -4.33 34.88
N ALA A 68 -9.02 -5.37 34.33
CA ALA A 68 -9.84 -6.30 35.11
C ALA A 68 -9.01 -7.10 36.13
N LYS A 69 -7.75 -7.44 35.79
CA LYS A 69 -6.84 -8.23 36.61
C LYS A 69 -5.89 -7.39 37.46
N LYS A 70 -6.19 -6.10 37.66
CA LYS A 70 -5.35 -5.18 38.46
C LYS A 70 -4.96 -5.75 39.82
N SER A 71 -5.89 -6.33 40.56
CA SER A 71 -5.63 -6.90 41.89
C SER A 71 -4.70 -8.12 41.84
N GLU A 72 -4.81 -8.96 40.80
CA GLU A 72 -3.93 -10.10 40.56
C GLU A 72 -2.51 -9.63 40.23
N ILE A 73 -2.37 -8.63 39.36
CA ILE A 73 -1.08 -8.02 38.99
C ILE A 73 -0.40 -7.44 40.23
N LEU A 74 -1.11 -6.64 41.03
CA LEU A 74 -0.57 -6.04 42.26
C LEU A 74 -0.20 -7.07 43.32
N ALA A 75 -0.88 -8.22 43.32
CA ALA A 75 -0.58 -9.34 44.21
C ALA A 75 0.45 -10.33 43.64
N ASN A 76 1.03 -10.05 42.45
CA ASN A 76 1.93 -10.96 41.74
C ASN A 76 1.33 -12.37 41.55
N LYS A 77 0.02 -12.46 41.37
CA LYS A 77 -0.66 -13.73 41.10
C LYS A 77 -0.60 -14.03 39.61
N ASP A 78 -0.15 -15.24 39.29
CA ASP A 78 -0.13 -15.70 37.91
C ASP A 78 -1.54 -15.79 37.33
N PHE A 79 -1.66 -15.38 36.07
CA PHE A 79 -2.86 -15.55 35.28
C PHE A 79 -2.52 -15.64 33.80
N THR A 80 -3.50 -16.09 33.03
CA THR A 80 -3.43 -16.08 31.57
C THR A 80 -4.61 -15.33 30.96
N ILE A 81 -4.42 -14.80 29.77
CA ILE A 81 -5.47 -14.18 28.95
C ILE A 81 -5.43 -14.78 27.55
N LYS A 82 -6.58 -14.97 26.93
CA LYS A 82 -6.67 -15.45 25.54
C LYS A 82 -7.03 -14.28 24.62
N VAL A 83 -6.08 -13.87 23.79
CA VAL A 83 -6.24 -12.74 22.89
C VAL A 83 -6.13 -13.18 21.44
N LYS A 84 -6.93 -12.53 20.60
CA LYS A 84 -6.83 -12.70 19.15
C LYS A 84 -5.69 -11.82 18.69
N VAL A 85 -4.69 -12.41 18.05
CA VAL A 85 -3.48 -11.72 17.60
C VAL A 85 -3.42 -11.70 16.08
N THR A 86 -2.92 -10.61 15.51
CA THR A 86 -2.63 -10.55 14.07
C THR A 86 -1.22 -11.06 13.84
N LYS A 87 -1.09 -12.16 13.08
CA LYS A 87 0.19 -12.74 12.68
C LYS A 87 0.42 -12.55 11.20
N GLN A 88 1.65 -12.82 10.80
CA GLN A 88 2.07 -12.70 9.42
C GLN A 88 2.75 -13.99 8.95
N ARG A 89 2.49 -14.39 7.71
CA ARG A 89 3.13 -15.54 7.07
C ARG A 89 3.55 -15.22 5.64
N GLN A 90 4.47 -16.01 5.12
CA GLN A 90 4.85 -16.01 3.71
C GLN A 90 4.00 -17.04 2.97
N ILE A 91 3.39 -16.61 1.86
CA ILE A 91 2.66 -17.47 0.94
C ILE A 91 3.48 -17.61 -0.34
N THR A 92 3.91 -18.83 -0.65
CA THR A 92 4.64 -19.12 -1.89
C THR A 92 3.75 -18.81 -3.10
N LEU A 93 4.32 -18.11 -4.07
CA LEU A 93 3.66 -17.75 -5.32
C LEU A 93 3.89 -18.84 -6.37
N PRO A 94 3.00 -18.95 -7.37
CA PRO A 94 3.22 -19.80 -8.53
C PRO A 94 4.55 -19.48 -9.23
N HIS A 95 5.13 -20.47 -9.90
CA HIS A 95 6.37 -20.28 -10.65
C HIS A 95 6.24 -19.14 -11.67
N GLY A 96 7.24 -18.26 -11.72
CA GLY A 96 7.25 -17.09 -12.60
C GLY A 96 6.47 -15.88 -12.07
N LYS A 97 5.87 -15.96 -10.88
CA LYS A 97 5.26 -14.82 -10.18
C LYS A 97 6.17 -14.30 -9.08
N TYR A 98 6.36 -12.98 -9.06
CA TYR A 98 7.22 -12.30 -8.11
C TYR A 98 6.53 -11.06 -7.56
N VAL A 99 6.79 -10.78 -6.30
CA VAL A 99 6.30 -9.60 -5.59
C VAL A 99 7.51 -8.86 -5.02
N THR A 100 7.49 -7.54 -5.14
CA THR A 100 8.50 -6.67 -4.52
C THR A 100 8.19 -6.55 -3.03
N ASN A 101 8.99 -7.23 -2.20
CA ASN A 101 8.85 -7.26 -0.76
C ASN A 101 9.88 -6.37 -0.08
N CYS A 102 9.51 -5.79 1.06
CA CYS A 102 10.43 -5.10 1.95
C CYS A 102 11.06 -6.09 2.95
N ALA A 103 12.38 -6.23 2.93
CA ALA A 103 13.11 -7.09 3.87
C ALA A 103 13.16 -6.54 5.31
N ASN A 104 12.89 -5.24 5.49
CA ASN A 104 12.88 -4.62 6.82
C ASN A 104 11.49 -4.65 7.46
N CYS A 105 10.48 -4.24 6.71
CA CYS A 105 9.10 -4.20 7.20
C CYS A 105 8.37 -5.53 7.08
N HIS A 106 8.92 -6.49 6.32
CA HIS A 106 8.25 -7.75 5.99
C HIS A 106 6.86 -7.50 5.39
N ILE A 107 6.73 -6.62 4.40
CA ILE A 107 5.45 -6.44 3.70
C ILE A 107 5.65 -6.51 2.20
N SER A 108 4.58 -6.83 1.50
CA SER A 108 4.54 -6.82 0.03
C SER A 108 4.15 -5.42 -0.45
N CYS A 109 5.09 -4.76 -1.14
CA CYS A 109 4.97 -3.35 -1.52
C CYS A 109 4.42 -3.17 -2.94
N HIS A 110 4.72 -4.08 -3.87
CA HIS A 110 4.25 -3.99 -5.25
C HIS A 110 4.18 -5.37 -5.90
N ASN A 111 3.08 -5.67 -6.57
CA ASN A 111 2.87 -6.90 -7.33
C ASN A 111 3.28 -6.68 -8.80
N ASP A 112 3.67 -7.76 -9.49
CA ASP A 112 3.94 -7.76 -10.95
C ASP A 112 4.87 -6.61 -11.41
N CYS A 113 5.92 -6.33 -10.64
CA CYS A 113 6.85 -5.25 -10.95
C CYS A 113 7.60 -5.50 -12.27
N ALA A 114 7.53 -4.52 -13.19
CA ALA A 114 8.20 -4.58 -14.50
C ALA A 114 9.74 -4.71 -14.43
N TYR A 115 10.34 -4.35 -13.29
CA TYR A 115 11.79 -4.40 -13.07
C TYR A 115 12.15 -5.70 -12.36
N ALA A 116 12.70 -6.65 -13.13
CA ALA A 116 13.08 -7.98 -12.62
C ALA A 116 14.38 -7.95 -11.79
N ASP A 117 15.39 -7.16 -12.21
CA ASP A 117 16.65 -7.00 -11.48
C ASP A 117 16.45 -6.11 -10.25
N ASP A 118 16.91 -6.60 -9.09
CA ASP A 118 16.82 -5.86 -7.84
C ASP A 118 17.65 -4.56 -7.87
N LYS A 119 18.66 -4.44 -8.74
CA LYS A 119 19.45 -3.21 -8.94
C LYS A 119 18.62 -2.04 -9.50
N ASP A 120 17.55 -2.34 -10.23
CA ASP A 120 16.68 -1.34 -10.84
C ASP A 120 15.46 -1.01 -9.95
N LYS A 121 15.44 -1.51 -8.70
CA LYS A 121 14.24 -1.38 -7.84
C LYS A 121 13.89 0.04 -7.45
N TRP A 122 14.83 0.97 -7.54
CA TRP A 122 14.53 2.40 -7.39
C TRP A 122 13.52 2.91 -8.42
N ARG A 123 13.30 2.20 -9.54
CA ARG A 123 12.31 2.50 -10.58
C ARG A 123 10.94 1.85 -10.35
N CYS A 124 10.80 1.00 -9.33
CA CYS A 124 9.54 0.34 -9.01
C CYS A 124 8.46 1.38 -8.67
N SER A 125 7.21 1.12 -9.06
CA SER A 125 6.08 2.03 -8.79
C SER A 125 5.78 2.22 -7.30
N ALA A 126 6.27 1.34 -6.43
CA ALA A 126 6.24 1.55 -4.98
C ALA A 126 7.33 2.51 -4.46
N MET A 127 8.24 2.97 -5.32
CA MET A 127 9.33 3.88 -4.94
C MET A 127 9.04 5.29 -5.42
N SER A 128 9.54 6.27 -4.67
CA SER A 128 9.59 7.66 -5.08
C SER A 128 11.00 8.20 -4.87
N GLY A 129 11.51 8.95 -5.85
CA GLY A 129 12.86 9.49 -5.89
C GLY A 129 13.68 8.97 -7.07
N ASN A 130 15.00 9.07 -6.94
CA ASN A 130 15.97 8.59 -7.92
C ASN A 130 16.88 7.50 -7.31
N GLU A 131 17.78 6.91 -8.11
CA GLU A 131 18.67 5.84 -7.67
C GLU A 131 19.41 6.12 -6.34
N SER A 132 19.78 7.38 -6.08
CA SER A 132 20.53 7.76 -4.88
C SER A 132 19.66 7.85 -3.61
N ASN A 133 18.37 8.19 -3.73
CA ASN A 133 17.52 8.55 -2.60
C ASN A 133 16.13 7.90 -2.61
N ALA A 134 15.84 6.98 -3.53
CA ALA A 134 14.51 6.42 -3.67
C ALA A 134 14.08 5.66 -2.40
N THR A 135 12.87 5.99 -1.94
CA THR A 135 12.25 5.40 -0.75
C THR A 135 10.88 4.84 -1.11
N CYS A 136 10.48 3.83 -0.37
CA CYS A 136 9.21 3.18 -0.58
C CYS A 136 8.06 4.08 -0.08
N THR A 137 7.07 4.26 -0.93
CA THR A 137 5.82 4.98 -0.65
C THR A 137 4.70 4.03 -0.24
N VAL A 138 5.01 2.76 0.04
CA VAL A 138 4.05 1.76 0.51
C VAL A 138 4.32 1.37 1.95
N CYS A 139 5.54 0.96 2.30
CA CYS A 139 5.82 0.47 3.66
C CYS A 139 5.86 1.57 4.72
N VAL A 140 5.40 1.25 5.94
CA VAL A 140 5.40 2.15 7.09
C VAL A 140 6.78 2.76 7.37
N GLY A 141 7.84 1.98 7.17
CA GLY A 141 9.20 2.41 7.44
C GLY A 141 9.82 3.31 6.37
N HIS A 142 9.09 3.65 5.29
CA HIS A 142 9.61 4.41 4.14
C HIS A 142 11.00 3.95 3.69
N CYS A 143 11.19 2.62 3.69
CA CYS A 143 12.52 2.04 3.59
C CYS A 143 13.13 2.36 2.21
N THR A 144 14.44 2.52 2.18
CA THR A 144 15.19 2.67 0.92
C THR A 144 14.90 1.51 -0.04
N TRP A 145 14.89 1.80 -1.34
CA TRP A 145 14.73 0.80 -2.39
C TRP A 145 15.69 -0.39 -2.25
N ARG A 146 16.89 -0.18 -1.68
CA ARG A 146 17.90 -1.21 -1.42
C ARG A 146 17.48 -2.30 -0.43
N LYS A 147 16.38 -2.08 0.30
CA LYS A 147 15.77 -3.07 1.20
C LYS A 147 14.63 -3.84 0.54
N HIS A 148 14.42 -3.66 -0.75
CA HIS A 148 13.32 -4.27 -1.48
C HIS A 148 13.81 -5.21 -2.57
N PHE A 149 13.21 -6.40 -2.62
CA PHE A 149 13.64 -7.49 -3.48
C PHE A 149 12.43 -8.16 -4.12
N ASN A 150 12.59 -8.63 -5.35
CA ASN A 150 11.63 -9.55 -5.95
C ASN A 150 11.75 -10.93 -5.30
N ASN A 151 10.67 -11.41 -4.71
CA ASN A 151 10.62 -12.76 -4.16
C ASN A 151 9.42 -13.54 -4.71
N GLY A 152 9.57 -14.86 -4.77
CA GLY A 152 8.51 -15.81 -5.14
C GLY A 152 7.53 -16.09 -4.00
N TYR A 153 7.33 -15.14 -3.09
CA TYR A 153 6.35 -15.22 -2.01
C TYR A 153 5.76 -13.85 -1.74
N THR A 154 4.54 -13.82 -1.21
CA THR A 154 3.88 -12.61 -0.69
C THR A 154 3.70 -12.73 0.81
N PHE A 155 3.63 -11.60 1.50
CA PHE A 155 3.25 -11.57 2.90
C PHE A 155 1.74 -11.46 3.06
N GLU A 156 1.19 -12.26 3.96
CA GLU A 156 -0.23 -12.27 4.29
C GLU A 156 -0.39 -12.13 5.81
N PHE A 157 -1.34 -11.28 6.20
CA PHE A 157 -1.79 -11.18 7.58
C PHE A 157 -2.94 -12.15 7.83
N TYR A 158 -2.90 -12.83 8.97
CA TYR A 158 -3.95 -13.75 9.39
C TYR A 158 -4.19 -13.63 10.89
N ASP A 159 -5.40 -14.02 11.29
CA ASP A 159 -5.81 -14.04 12.68
C ASP A 159 -5.44 -15.37 13.34
N ASP A 160 -4.92 -15.29 14.56
CA ASP A 160 -4.68 -16.44 15.42
C ASP A 160 -5.12 -16.13 16.86
N TYR A 161 -5.16 -17.14 17.73
CA TYR A 161 -5.39 -16.95 19.16
C TYR A 161 -4.20 -17.40 19.96
N GLU A 162 -3.70 -16.50 20.81
CA GLU A 162 -2.63 -16.80 21.74
C GLU A 162 -3.10 -16.68 23.18
N THR A 163 -2.53 -17.54 24.02
CA THR A 163 -2.64 -17.43 25.46
C THR A 163 -1.39 -16.73 25.96
N GLN A 164 -1.56 -15.55 26.55
CA GLN A 164 -0.49 -14.75 27.13
C GLN A 164 -0.52 -14.86 28.65
N THR A 165 0.64 -15.08 29.25
CA THR A 165 0.87 -15.10 30.69
C THR A 165 1.16 -13.69 31.23
N LEU A 166 1.05 -13.49 32.55
CA LEU A 166 1.49 -12.26 33.20
C LEU A 166 2.95 -11.92 32.88
N GLU A 167 3.84 -12.91 32.83
CA GLU A 167 5.25 -12.70 32.53
C GLU A 167 5.47 -12.20 31.10
N GLU A 168 4.80 -12.80 30.11
CA GLU A 168 4.87 -12.34 28.72
C GLU A 168 4.28 -10.92 28.57
N LEU A 169 3.17 -10.63 29.27
CA LEU A 169 2.60 -9.29 29.30
C LEU A 169 3.57 -8.26 29.90
N ARG A 170 4.34 -8.64 30.94
CA ARG A 170 5.38 -7.79 31.51
C ARG A 170 6.54 -7.58 30.54
N GLN A 171 6.99 -8.62 29.85
CA GLN A 171 8.07 -8.48 28.86
C GLN A 171 7.66 -7.57 27.70
N ASN A 172 6.40 -7.66 27.27
CA ASN A 172 5.87 -6.83 26.20
C ASN A 172 5.61 -5.38 26.63
N PHE A 173 5.08 -5.15 27.85
CA PHE A 173 4.52 -3.85 28.24
C PHE A 173 5.12 -3.22 29.51
N ASN A 174 6.06 -3.88 30.21
CA ASN A 174 6.67 -3.33 31.41
C ASN A 174 8.17 -3.05 31.21
N LYS A 175 8.55 -1.77 31.28
CA LYS A 175 9.95 -1.31 31.20
C LYS A 175 10.54 -0.98 32.58
N ALA A 176 9.75 -1.05 33.65
CA ALA A 176 10.15 -0.63 34.99
C ALA A 176 10.60 -1.82 35.85
N GLN A 177 11.69 -1.62 36.60
CA GLN A 177 12.37 -2.64 37.41
C GLN A 177 11.80 -2.77 38.84
N SER A 178 10.84 -1.94 39.25
CA SER A 178 10.29 -1.96 40.63
C SER A 178 8.82 -2.34 40.70
N ASP A 179 8.47 -3.15 41.72
CA ASP A 179 7.14 -3.77 41.90
C ASP A 179 5.99 -2.77 42.11
N LYS A 180 6.26 -1.57 42.64
CA LYS A 180 5.19 -0.64 43.06
C LYS A 180 4.40 0.00 41.92
N ASN A 181 4.94 0.04 40.70
CA ASN A 181 4.33 0.75 39.57
C ASN A 181 4.08 -0.14 38.34
N GLN A 182 4.12 -1.47 38.48
CA GLN A 182 4.03 -2.39 37.33
C GLN A 182 2.72 -2.25 36.56
N TYR A 183 1.58 -2.20 37.25
CA TYR A 183 0.27 -2.04 36.61
C TYR A 183 0.17 -0.75 35.79
N GLU A 184 0.57 0.38 36.38
CA GLU A 184 0.50 1.68 35.71
C GLU A 184 1.47 1.75 34.52
N SER A 185 2.66 1.16 34.65
CA SER A 185 3.61 1.04 33.54
C SER A 185 3.04 0.22 32.39
N MET A 186 2.39 -0.92 32.68
CA MET A 186 1.78 -1.78 31.66
C MET A 186 0.65 -1.05 30.93
N VAL A 187 -0.28 -0.44 31.66
CA VAL A 187 -1.38 0.33 31.06
C VAL A 187 -0.84 1.49 30.21
N GLY A 188 0.15 2.22 30.72
CA GLY A 188 0.79 3.33 30.00
C GLY A 188 1.51 2.86 28.72
N ALA A 189 2.20 1.72 28.75
CA ALA A 189 2.84 1.16 27.56
C ALA A 189 1.82 0.73 26.51
N ILE A 190 0.74 0.04 26.91
CA ILE A 190 -0.34 -0.35 26.00
C ILE A 190 -1.00 0.88 25.37
N GLN A 191 -1.26 1.93 26.16
CA GLN A 191 -1.78 3.21 25.65
C GLN A 191 -0.82 3.87 24.66
N GLY A 192 0.49 3.85 24.95
CA GLY A 192 1.51 4.38 24.04
C GLY A 192 1.57 3.63 22.71
N GLU A 193 1.41 2.30 22.72
CA GLU A 193 1.33 1.51 21.49
C GLU A 193 0.04 1.75 20.72
N LEU A 194 -1.11 1.84 21.41
CA LEU A 194 -2.39 2.21 20.80
C LEU A 194 -2.29 3.56 20.07
N GLN A 195 -1.72 4.58 20.71
CA GLN A 195 -1.57 5.90 20.10
C GLN A 195 -0.70 5.84 18.83
N LYS A 196 0.47 5.17 18.91
CA LYS A 196 1.35 5.00 17.74
C LYS A 196 0.65 4.29 16.58
N MET A 197 -0.16 3.26 16.89
CA MET A 197 -0.91 2.53 15.88
C MET A 197 -1.99 3.40 15.24
N GLN A 198 -2.74 4.17 16.05
CA GLN A 198 -3.74 5.13 15.56
C GLN A 198 -3.11 6.20 14.66
N ASP A 199 -1.98 6.79 15.06
CA ASP A 199 -1.26 7.78 14.27
C ASP A 199 -0.80 7.21 12.92
N THR A 200 -0.30 5.97 12.92
CA THR A 200 0.12 5.26 11.71
C THR A 200 -1.05 5.01 10.76
N ILE A 201 -2.19 4.55 11.28
CA ILE A 201 -3.40 4.31 10.49
C ILE A 201 -3.95 5.61 9.91
N LEU A 202 -4.04 6.68 10.70
CA LEU A 202 -4.50 7.99 10.22
C LEU A 202 -3.60 8.54 9.11
N SER A 203 -2.28 8.39 9.26
CA SER A 203 -1.32 8.75 8.21
C SER A 203 -1.56 7.96 6.92
N ASN A 204 -1.78 6.64 7.04
CA ASN A 204 -2.08 5.77 5.91
C ASN A 204 -3.40 6.11 5.22
N ILE A 205 -4.45 6.43 5.98
CA ILE A 205 -5.75 6.88 5.45
C ILE A 205 -5.59 8.19 4.68
N ASP A 206 -4.88 9.16 5.24
CA ASP A 206 -4.64 10.45 4.57
C ASP A 206 -3.88 10.27 3.25
N ARG A 207 -2.87 9.38 3.23
CA ARG A 207 -2.13 9.03 2.02
C ARG A 207 -3.01 8.37 0.97
N ALA A 208 -3.79 7.36 1.35
CA ALA A 208 -4.72 6.70 0.43
C ALA A 208 -5.74 7.70 -0.15
N ARG A 209 -6.29 8.58 0.69
CA ARG A 209 -7.21 9.65 0.26
C ARG A 209 -6.57 10.60 -0.75
N LYS A 210 -5.36 11.08 -0.47
CA LYS A 210 -4.60 11.95 -1.38
C LYS A 210 -4.32 11.24 -2.71
N SER A 211 -3.97 9.95 -2.66
CA SER A 211 -3.72 9.18 -3.87
C SER A 211 -4.98 9.00 -4.71
N LEU A 212 -6.12 8.70 -4.08
CA LEU A 212 -7.41 8.59 -4.76
C LEU A 212 -7.86 9.91 -5.38
N GLN A 213 -7.76 11.02 -4.63
CA GLN A 213 -8.07 12.35 -5.16
C GLN A 213 -7.20 12.67 -6.38
N ARG A 214 -5.92 12.30 -6.34
CA ARG A 214 -5.01 12.52 -7.47
C ARG A 214 -5.35 11.65 -8.68
N LEU A 215 -5.75 10.40 -8.46
CA LEU A 215 -6.25 9.52 -9.51
C LEU A 215 -7.50 10.13 -10.19
N ASP A 216 -8.44 10.68 -9.42
CA ASP A 216 -9.62 11.34 -9.96
C ASP A 216 -9.25 12.57 -10.82
N GLU A 217 -8.30 13.40 -10.35
CA GLU A 217 -7.79 14.54 -11.12
C GLU A 217 -7.15 14.12 -12.44
N ILE A 218 -6.40 13.01 -12.45
CA ILE A 218 -5.78 12.44 -13.65
C ILE A 218 -6.87 11.94 -14.62
N ALA A 219 -7.84 11.18 -14.11
CA ALA A 219 -8.94 10.64 -14.91
C ALA A 219 -9.78 11.74 -15.58
N LEU A 220 -10.05 12.83 -14.86
CA LEU A 220 -10.77 14.00 -15.40
C LEU A 220 -10.00 14.73 -16.50
N ARG A 221 -8.66 14.65 -16.52
CA ARG A 221 -7.81 15.25 -17.57
C ARG A 221 -7.68 14.39 -18.82
N LEU A 222 -7.83 13.07 -18.71
CA LEU A 222 -7.77 12.12 -19.84
C LEU A 222 -8.99 12.20 -20.76
N ASN A 223 -10.07 12.87 -20.32
CA ASN A 223 -11.37 12.88 -21.01
C ASN A 223 -11.51 13.84 -22.22
N PRO A 224 -10.41 14.31 -22.87
CA PRO A 224 -10.49 14.74 -24.26
C PRO A 224 -9.26 14.26 -25.05
N LEU A 225 -9.20 13.01 -25.49
CA LEU A 225 -8.16 12.54 -26.43
C LEU A 225 -8.88 11.80 -27.56
N THR A 226 -8.46 12.04 -28.81
CA THR A 226 -9.08 11.36 -29.97
C THR A 226 -8.83 9.84 -29.88
N GLU A 227 -9.64 9.05 -30.58
CA GLU A 227 -9.51 7.58 -30.60
C GLU A 227 -8.09 7.11 -31.02
N VAL A 228 -7.40 7.90 -31.86
CA VAL A 228 -6.02 7.67 -32.31
C VAL A 228 -5.00 7.96 -31.20
N ASP A 229 -5.14 9.09 -30.51
CA ASP A 229 -4.27 9.41 -29.37
C ASP A 229 -4.46 8.40 -28.24
N TYR A 230 -5.69 7.97 -27.97
CA TYR A 230 -5.98 6.96 -26.93
C TYR A 230 -5.31 5.61 -27.21
N ILE A 231 -5.24 5.18 -28.47
CA ILE A 231 -4.53 3.96 -28.86
C ILE A 231 -3.02 4.08 -28.61
N ASP A 232 -2.41 5.24 -28.91
CA ASP A 232 -1.00 5.50 -28.60
C ASP A 232 -0.72 5.46 -27.08
N ILE A 233 -1.67 5.93 -26.27
CA ILE A 233 -1.60 5.87 -24.80
C ILE A 233 -1.71 4.42 -24.32
N LEU A 234 -2.59 3.62 -24.91
CA LEU A 234 -2.71 2.18 -24.60
C LEU A 234 -1.44 1.43 -24.99
N ILE A 235 -0.86 1.72 -26.17
CA ILE A 235 0.42 1.17 -26.61
C ILE A 235 1.54 1.59 -25.64
N GLU A 236 1.61 2.86 -25.28
CA GLU A 236 2.61 3.37 -24.36
C GLU A 236 2.45 2.77 -22.95
N SER A 237 1.22 2.62 -22.47
CA SER A 237 0.88 1.93 -21.22
C SER A 237 1.37 0.48 -21.25
N GLU A 238 1.05 -0.29 -22.29
CA GLU A 238 1.49 -1.68 -22.44
C GLU A 238 3.03 -1.81 -22.54
N THR A 239 3.68 -0.94 -23.31
CA THR A 239 5.15 -0.96 -23.48
C THR A 239 5.91 -0.56 -22.21
N GLN A 240 5.33 0.32 -21.38
CA GLN A 240 5.94 0.76 -20.13
C GLN A 240 5.69 -0.23 -18.99
N GLN A 241 4.46 -0.71 -18.85
CA GLN A 241 4.10 -1.65 -17.79
C GLN A 241 4.68 -3.04 -18.04
N LYS A 242 4.89 -3.42 -19.31
CA LYS A 242 5.43 -4.72 -19.73
C LYS A 242 4.75 -5.92 -19.08
N ASN A 243 3.45 -5.78 -18.79
CA ASN A 243 2.63 -6.84 -18.23
C ASN A 243 2.67 -8.08 -19.15
N PRO A 244 2.56 -9.31 -18.64
CA PRO A 244 2.54 -10.51 -19.50
C PRO A 244 1.56 -10.36 -20.68
N GLY A 245 2.03 -10.65 -21.90
CA GLY A 245 1.26 -10.47 -23.14
C GLY A 245 1.23 -9.04 -23.71
N TRP A 246 1.98 -8.08 -23.14
CA TRP A 246 1.99 -6.69 -23.63
C TRP A 246 2.38 -6.56 -25.10
N GLN A 247 3.28 -7.42 -25.59
CA GLN A 247 3.75 -7.40 -26.99
C GLN A 247 2.61 -7.72 -27.98
N ASP A 248 1.72 -8.64 -27.61
CA ASP A 248 0.58 -9.01 -28.44
C ASP A 248 -0.52 -7.95 -28.38
N ARG A 249 -0.72 -7.32 -27.20
CA ARG A 249 -1.63 -6.16 -27.06
C ARG A 249 -1.15 -4.96 -27.87
N VAL A 250 0.13 -4.61 -27.82
CA VAL A 250 0.74 -3.57 -28.67
C VAL A 250 0.59 -3.87 -30.15
N LYS A 251 0.78 -5.13 -30.58
CA LYS A 251 0.55 -5.53 -31.98
C LYS A 251 -0.91 -5.39 -32.39
N SER A 252 -1.85 -5.71 -31.50
CA SER A 252 -3.28 -5.57 -31.77
C SER A 252 -3.70 -4.11 -31.94
N PHE A 253 -3.05 -3.19 -31.22
CA PHE A 253 -3.29 -1.75 -31.31
C PHE A 253 -2.67 -1.11 -32.57
N ASN A 254 -1.53 -1.61 -33.05
CA ASN A 254 -0.88 -1.16 -34.29
C ASN A 254 -1.49 -1.74 -35.59
N GLY A 255 -2.47 -2.66 -35.47
CA GLY A 255 -3.10 -3.36 -36.59
C GLY A 255 -4.44 -2.80 -37.04
N VAL A 256 -4.86 -1.64 -36.50
CA VAL A 256 -6.09 -0.91 -36.84
C VAL A 256 -5.80 0.18 -37.85
#